data_AF-G1Q1N5-F1
#
_entry.id   AF-G1Q1N5-F1
#
_cell.length_a   1.000
_cell.length_b   1.000
_cell.length_c   1.000
_cell.angle_alpha   90.00
_cell.angle_beta   90.00
_cell.angle_gamma   90.00
#
_symmetry.space_group_name_H-M   'P 1'
#
loop_
_entity.id
_entity.type
_entity.pdbx_description
1 polymer ?
#
loop_
_entity_poly.entity_id
_entity_poly.type
_entity_poly.pdbx_seq_one_letter_code
_entity_poly.pdbx_strand_id
1 'polypeptide(L)'
;MPSMFEKITKKLVKELGDRQLRPVKCLVSATKIHRFSLIQKKKARSQFWKRPDEPLDVSLMHILEPGSSVPDAAVEVLAAFSYTVVRKQQAAGSVNAGAEVGISGGTAVCLGSSFQYRIVSTPHETWTELQKRKLPDSEPAFLKQCREAGVNLYVVTDTVELLNSPVLQDFSSKKISGKFSNFMDIWVKGKAEAEGTEMREKKLTVPKGSVLAYRRKQLVFYSRGWDILYTADDGDQKTFPVPPKHMPQWGWCPGASHTPMADGEEPRVLARPVIPATPQKGFKLLQVEVSQEVEAAKLSKDMQNVVFSNLRAMLRDCKALQDLMDKLEQEPFGHLDGPGGTILTELRKDSCYPEVGSKCLILYLLEALMVLSDIQHELLAQSMERRILLPQRDLVRSILEPNFNRFQNIPFTLQPELLAPLQEEGLAITYVLLDECGLEMELNSPRSTWDPKAKEPLSALYGALFLLNQLAEA
;
A
#
# COMPACT_ATOMS: atom_id res chain seq x y z
N MET A 1 11.49 -1.49 8.09
CA MET A 1 11.72 -0.01 8.17
C MET A 1 11.33 0.57 6.83
N PRO A 2 10.17 1.25 6.65
CA PRO A 2 9.94 2.00 5.42
C PRO A 2 11.15 2.90 5.28
N SER A 3 11.67 2.92 4.07
CA SER A 3 12.91 3.61 3.81
C SER A 3 12.80 5.03 4.37
N MET A 4 13.91 5.54 4.92
CA MET A 4 13.98 6.92 5.39
C MET A 4 13.42 7.89 4.33
N PHE A 5 13.63 7.57 3.05
CA PHE A 5 13.05 8.22 1.89
C PHE A 5 11.51 8.24 1.91
N GLU A 6 10.82 7.10 2.06
CA GLU A 6 9.35 7.01 2.06
C GLU A 6 8.70 7.88 3.15
N LYS A 7 9.29 7.90 4.35
CA LYS A 7 8.77 8.72 5.46
C LYS A 7 8.79 10.20 5.11
N ILE A 8 9.86 10.66 4.46
CA ILE A 8 10.03 12.06 4.07
C ILE A 8 9.10 12.42 2.92
N THR A 9 8.98 11.56 1.90
CA THR A 9 8.08 11.82 0.78
C THR A 9 6.62 11.90 1.23
N LYS A 10 6.18 11.03 2.15
CA LYS A 10 4.84 11.11 2.76
C LYS A 10 4.61 12.42 3.52
N LYS A 11 5.58 12.86 4.33
CA LYS A 11 5.49 14.13 5.07
C LYS A 11 5.43 15.33 4.13
N LEU A 12 6.27 15.34 3.08
CA LEU A 12 6.27 16.39 2.07
C LEU A 12 4.91 16.49 1.37
N VAL A 13 4.33 15.36 0.94
CA VAL A 13 3.01 15.35 0.29
C VAL A 13 1.91 15.82 1.25
N LYS A 14 1.99 15.46 2.54
CA LYS A 14 1.05 15.97 3.57
C LYS A 14 1.13 17.49 3.69
N GLU A 15 2.34 18.05 3.69
CA GLU A 15 2.58 19.50 3.78
C GLU A 15 2.13 20.24 2.51
N LEU A 16 2.37 19.68 1.33
CA LEU A 16 1.95 20.27 0.06
C LEU A 16 0.42 20.38 -0.08
N GLY A 17 -0.35 19.61 0.70
CA GLY A 17 -1.81 19.69 0.75
C GLY A 17 -2.55 19.20 -0.51
N ASP A 18 -1.82 18.86 -1.57
CA ASP A 18 -2.39 18.33 -2.80
C ASP A 18 -2.75 16.84 -2.66
N ARG A 19 -4.04 16.56 -2.75
CA ARG A 19 -4.60 15.21 -2.60
C ARG A 19 -4.28 14.28 -3.77
N GLN A 20 -3.89 14.83 -4.93
CA GLN A 20 -3.56 14.05 -6.12
C GLN A 20 -2.08 13.70 -6.20
N LEU A 21 -1.23 14.35 -5.40
CA LEU A 21 0.19 14.01 -5.30
C LEU A 21 0.38 12.68 -4.56
N ARG A 22 1.24 11.85 -5.13
CA ARG A 22 1.58 10.53 -4.61
C ARG A 22 3.03 10.51 -4.18
N PRO A 23 3.33 10.11 -2.93
CA PRO A 23 4.70 10.01 -2.47
C PRO A 23 5.40 8.84 -3.18
N VAL A 24 6.67 9.03 -3.56
CA VAL A 24 7.48 7.92 -4.08
C VAL A 24 7.93 7.04 -2.92
N LYS A 25 7.74 5.72 -3.06
CA LYS A 25 8.00 4.74 -1.99
C LYS A 25 9.49 4.45 -1.76
N CYS A 26 10.30 4.42 -2.81
CA CYS A 26 11.72 4.11 -2.68
C CYS A 26 12.58 4.84 -3.71
N LEU A 27 13.89 4.89 -3.44
CA LEU A 27 14.84 5.63 -4.26
C LEU A 27 15.00 5.01 -5.67
N VAL A 28 14.86 3.69 -5.80
CA VAL A 28 14.93 3.01 -7.11
C VAL A 28 13.76 3.41 -8.00
N SER A 29 12.55 3.53 -7.44
CA SER A 29 11.40 4.04 -8.19
C SER A 29 11.56 5.52 -8.56
N ALA A 30 12.23 6.31 -7.71
CA ALA A 30 12.48 7.72 -7.97
C ALA A 30 13.33 7.96 -9.24
N THR A 31 14.15 6.99 -9.65
CA THR A 31 14.95 7.08 -10.89
C THR A 31 14.20 6.63 -12.14
N LYS A 32 13.00 6.05 -12.01
CA LYS A 32 12.15 5.62 -13.15
C LYS A 32 11.00 6.58 -13.42
N ILE A 33 10.59 7.30 -12.38
CA ILE A 33 9.48 8.25 -12.43
C ILE A 33 10.02 9.58 -12.94
N HIS A 34 9.54 9.99 -14.10
CA HIS A 34 9.80 11.30 -14.70
C HIS A 34 8.50 11.80 -15.33
N ARG A 35 8.48 13.06 -15.76
CA ARG A 35 7.38 13.60 -16.58
C ARG A 35 7.18 12.71 -17.81
N PHE A 36 5.93 12.35 -18.09
CA PHE A 36 5.51 11.42 -19.16
C PHE A 36 5.88 9.93 -18.97
N SER A 37 6.56 9.53 -17.88
CA SER A 37 6.75 8.11 -17.57
C SER A 37 5.41 7.41 -17.40
N LEU A 38 5.37 6.12 -17.76
CA LEU A 38 4.17 5.30 -17.60
C LEU A 38 4.20 4.56 -16.26
N ILE A 39 3.04 4.53 -15.63
CA ILE A 39 2.77 3.80 -14.40
C ILE A 39 1.77 2.71 -14.73
N GLN A 40 2.12 1.48 -14.39
CA GLN A 40 1.21 0.35 -14.41
C GLN A 40 0.48 0.25 -13.07
N LYS A 41 -0.80 -0.10 -13.12
CA LYS A 41 -1.57 -0.45 -11.93
C LYS A 41 -2.47 -1.64 -12.23
N LYS A 42 -2.23 -2.73 -11.51
CA LYS A 42 -3.14 -3.89 -11.48
C LYS A 42 -4.32 -3.58 -10.56
N LYS A 43 -5.51 -4.07 -10.92
CA LYS A 43 -6.69 -3.98 -10.05
C LYS A 43 -6.46 -4.86 -8.81
N ALA A 44 -6.72 -4.32 -7.63
CA ALA A 44 -6.69 -5.11 -6.41
C ALA A 44 -7.87 -6.10 -6.37
N ARG A 45 -7.68 -7.21 -5.66
CA ARG A 45 -8.74 -8.19 -5.38
C ARG A 45 -9.78 -7.64 -4.42
N SER A 46 -9.34 -6.76 -3.52
CA SER A 46 -10.20 -6.01 -2.61
C SER A 46 -10.68 -4.70 -3.21
N GLN A 47 -11.87 -4.26 -2.80
CA GLN A 47 -12.35 -2.91 -3.07
C GLN A 47 -11.89 -1.88 -2.02
N PHE A 48 -11.26 -2.32 -0.92
CA PHE A 48 -10.93 -1.46 0.23
C PHE A 48 -9.50 -0.93 0.23
N TRP A 49 -8.65 -1.45 -0.66
CA TRP A 49 -7.31 -0.95 -0.89
C TRP A 49 -6.92 -1.05 -2.36
N LYS A 50 -5.87 -0.32 -2.72
CA LYS A 50 -5.34 -0.29 -4.08
C LYS A 50 -3.95 -0.93 -4.08
N ARG A 51 -3.64 -1.64 -5.16
CA ARG A 51 -2.25 -2.07 -5.40
C ARG A 51 -1.35 -0.84 -5.59
N PRO A 52 -0.07 -0.95 -5.19
CA PRO A 52 0.89 0.11 -5.41
C PRO A 52 1.03 0.43 -6.90
N ASP A 53 1.45 1.66 -7.15
CA ASP A 53 1.78 2.12 -8.49
C ASP A 53 3.16 1.57 -8.87
N GLU A 54 3.26 0.93 -10.04
CA GLU A 54 4.48 0.30 -10.55
C GLU A 54 5.04 1.13 -11.71
N PRO A 55 6.15 1.87 -11.51
CA PRO A 55 6.78 2.61 -12.59
C PRO A 55 7.39 1.69 -13.63
N LEU A 56 7.17 2.01 -14.90
CA LEU A 56 7.73 1.31 -16.03
C LEU A 56 8.91 2.06 -16.62
N ASP A 57 9.84 1.33 -17.22
CA ASP A 57 10.95 1.91 -17.99
C ASP A 57 10.49 2.29 -19.42
N VAL A 58 9.26 2.81 -19.54
CA VAL A 58 8.61 3.23 -20.79
C VAL A 58 7.93 4.58 -20.56
N SER A 59 8.06 5.49 -21.52
CA SER A 59 7.40 6.79 -21.54
C SER A 59 6.25 6.79 -22.55
N LEU A 60 5.26 7.65 -22.34
CA LEU A 60 4.24 7.94 -23.35
C LEU A 60 4.88 8.34 -24.69
N MET A 61 6.02 9.02 -24.66
CA MET A 61 6.75 9.45 -25.86
C MET A 61 7.32 8.29 -26.69
N HIS A 62 7.48 7.10 -26.09
CA HIS A 62 7.91 5.89 -26.80
C HIS A 62 6.76 5.15 -27.48
N ILE A 63 5.51 5.50 -27.13
CA ILE A 63 4.30 4.84 -27.62
C ILE A 63 3.63 5.65 -28.74
N LEU A 64 3.75 6.98 -28.69
CA LEU A 64 3.18 7.87 -29.69
C LEU A 64 4.09 8.00 -30.92
N GLU A 65 3.48 8.29 -32.07
CA GLU A 65 4.24 8.67 -33.25
C GLU A 65 5.12 9.90 -32.99
N PRO A 66 6.31 9.98 -33.63
CA PRO A 66 7.18 11.16 -33.51
C PRO A 66 6.42 12.43 -33.92
N GLY A 67 6.39 13.42 -33.03
CA GLY A 67 5.85 14.74 -33.33
C GLY A 67 6.94 15.72 -33.76
N SER A 68 6.54 16.89 -34.26
CA SER A 68 7.44 17.94 -34.76
C SER A 68 8.31 18.61 -33.68
N SER A 69 7.97 18.50 -32.40
CA SER A 69 8.74 19.06 -31.27
C SER A 69 8.53 18.23 -30.00
N VAL A 70 9.47 18.18 -29.06
CA VAL A 70 9.22 17.62 -27.72
C VAL A 70 8.57 18.72 -26.87
N PRO A 71 7.43 18.47 -26.20
CA PRO A 71 6.77 19.51 -25.44
C PRO A 71 7.52 19.80 -24.14
N ASP A 72 8.34 20.84 -24.16
CA ASP A 72 9.17 21.26 -23.02
C ASP A 72 8.63 22.49 -22.26
N ALA A 73 7.37 22.86 -22.52
CA ALA A 73 6.69 23.97 -21.85
C ALA A 73 6.20 23.60 -20.45
N ALA A 74 7.08 23.11 -19.56
CA ALA A 74 6.71 22.82 -18.19
C ALA A 74 6.55 24.10 -17.36
N VAL A 75 5.61 24.09 -16.40
CA VAL A 75 5.51 25.16 -15.39
C VAL A 75 6.29 24.73 -14.16
N GLU A 76 7.29 25.52 -13.77
CA GLU A 76 8.17 25.23 -12.64
C GLU A 76 7.88 26.15 -11.43
N VAL A 77 7.76 25.56 -10.24
CA VAL A 77 7.63 26.28 -8.96
C VAL A 77 8.72 25.83 -8.00
N LEU A 78 9.52 26.75 -7.48
CA LEU A 78 10.61 26.48 -6.54
C LEU A 78 10.16 26.65 -5.09
N ALA A 79 10.53 25.72 -4.21
CA ALA A 79 10.26 25.80 -2.79
C ALA A 79 11.30 25.05 -1.94
N ALA A 80 11.26 25.27 -0.62
CA ALA A 80 12.10 24.58 0.35
C ALA A 80 11.22 23.90 1.40
N PHE A 81 11.68 22.74 1.88
CA PHE A 81 11.05 22.01 2.97
C PHE A 81 12.09 21.69 4.02
N SER A 82 11.74 21.88 5.29
CA SER A 82 12.54 21.48 6.43
C SER A 82 11.67 20.73 7.41
N TYR A 83 12.13 19.58 7.87
CA TYR A 83 11.48 18.89 8.98
C TYR A 83 12.46 18.74 10.12
N THR A 84 11.97 18.89 11.35
CA THR A 84 12.71 18.62 12.58
C THR A 84 11.95 17.59 13.38
N VAL A 85 12.60 16.49 13.74
CA VAL A 85 12.04 15.57 14.72
C VAL A 85 12.54 16.02 16.09
N VAL A 86 11.64 16.59 16.89
CA VAL A 86 11.92 16.96 18.28
C VAL A 86 11.59 15.76 19.15
N ARG A 87 12.61 15.08 19.68
CA ARG A 87 12.40 14.01 20.66
C ARG A 87 12.57 14.62 22.05
N LYS A 88 11.48 14.75 22.80
CA LYS A 88 11.54 15.08 24.24
C LYS A 88 11.98 13.83 25.00
N GLN A 89 13.18 13.84 25.57
CA GLN A 89 13.51 12.90 26.65
C GLN A 89 12.92 13.45 27.93
N GLN A 90 11.99 12.70 28.53
CA GLN A 90 11.48 13.01 29.85
C GLN A 90 12.47 12.41 30.86
N ALA A 91 13.23 13.27 31.53
CA ALA A 91 14.00 12.83 32.69
C ALA A 91 12.99 12.39 33.76
N ALA A 92 13.09 11.15 34.24
CA ALA A 92 12.32 10.68 35.38
C ALA A 92 12.77 11.48 36.62
N GLY A 93 12.09 12.58 36.91
CA GLY A 93 12.29 13.32 38.15
C GLY A 93 11.76 12.50 39.31
N SER A 94 12.65 11.86 40.07
CA SER A 94 12.29 11.37 41.41
C SER A 94 12.15 12.58 42.32
N VAL A 95 10.92 12.92 42.69
CA VAL A 95 10.66 13.94 43.71
C VAL A 95 10.85 13.28 45.07
N ASN A 96 12.04 13.41 45.65
CA ASN A 96 12.19 13.28 47.10
C ASN A 96 11.77 14.62 47.71
N ALA A 97 10.87 14.55 48.69
CA ALA A 97 10.29 15.69 49.37
C ALA A 97 11.37 16.60 49.99
N GLY A 98 11.27 17.90 49.68
CA GLY A 98 11.93 18.96 50.43
C GLY A 98 13.25 19.48 49.85
N ALA A 99 13.20 20.25 48.76
CA ALA A 99 13.97 21.48 48.53
C ALA A 99 13.68 22.02 47.13
N GLU A 100 13.81 23.34 46.99
CA GLU A 100 13.49 24.24 45.87
C GLU A 100 13.44 23.67 44.44
N VAL A 101 12.42 24.16 43.73
CA VAL A 101 12.09 23.87 42.32
C VAL A 101 13.24 24.29 41.39
N GLY A 102 14.10 23.33 41.04
CA GLY A 102 14.92 23.39 39.84
C GLY A 102 14.16 22.75 38.67
N ILE A 103 13.70 23.57 37.72
CA ILE A 103 13.15 23.09 36.44
C ILE A 103 14.33 22.49 35.65
N SER A 104 14.56 21.18 35.80
CA SER A 104 15.53 20.44 35.00
C SER A 104 15.06 20.39 33.55
N GLY A 105 15.65 21.23 32.70
CA GLY A 105 15.38 21.30 31.27
C GLY A 105 15.66 19.95 30.60
N GLY A 106 14.62 19.31 30.08
CA GLY A 106 14.78 18.13 29.23
C GLY A 106 15.59 18.48 28.00
N THR A 107 16.68 17.74 27.74
CA THR A 107 17.49 17.89 26.54
C THR A 107 16.68 17.39 25.34
N ALA A 108 16.17 18.34 24.55
CA ALA A 108 15.61 18.05 23.24
C ALA A 108 16.75 17.84 22.25
N VAL A 109 16.91 16.62 21.74
CA VAL A 109 17.79 16.39 20.59
C VAL A 109 16.99 16.76 19.34
N CYS A 110 17.35 17.89 18.71
CA CYS A 110 16.76 18.37 17.47
C CYS A 110 17.63 17.92 16.29
N LEU A 111 17.15 16.97 15.51
CA LEU A 111 17.74 16.63 14.21
C LEU A 111 16.71 16.92 13.13
N GLY A 112 17.10 17.76 12.18
CA GLY A 112 16.28 18.11 11.05
C GLY A 112 17.06 18.03 9.75
N SER A 113 16.36 17.66 8.68
CA SER A 113 16.88 17.75 7.32
C SER A 113 16.08 18.79 6.55
N SER A 114 16.79 19.64 5.81
CA SER A 114 16.20 20.61 4.89
C SER A 114 16.62 20.31 3.46
N PHE A 115 15.70 20.49 2.53
CA PHE A 115 15.96 20.31 1.12
C PHE A 115 15.14 21.24 0.26
N GLN A 116 15.66 21.50 -0.93
CA GLN A 116 15.01 22.34 -1.93
C GLN A 116 14.42 21.44 -3.00
N TYR A 117 13.25 21.79 -3.48
CA TYR A 117 12.56 21.05 -4.53
C TYR A 117 11.93 22.01 -5.54
N ARG A 118 11.66 21.48 -6.72
CA ARG A 118 10.84 22.12 -7.74
C ARG A 118 9.64 21.25 -8.05
N ILE A 119 8.50 21.87 -8.25
CA ILE A 119 7.32 21.22 -8.81
C ILE A 119 7.35 21.50 -10.31
N VAL A 120 7.42 20.45 -11.11
CA VAL A 120 7.40 20.51 -12.57
C VAL A 120 6.04 19.99 -13.02
N SER A 121 5.18 20.88 -13.52
CA SER A 121 3.82 20.55 -13.95
C SER A 121 3.68 20.59 -15.47
N THR A 122 2.85 19.70 -16.01
CA THR A 122 2.50 19.73 -17.44
C THR A 122 1.24 20.55 -17.67
N PRO A 123 1.32 21.71 -18.35
CA PRO A 123 0.16 22.56 -18.58
C PRO A 123 -0.82 21.94 -19.56
N HIS A 124 -2.05 22.45 -19.59
CA HIS A 124 -3.13 21.88 -20.40
C HIS A 124 -2.83 21.97 -21.90
N GLU A 125 -2.21 23.06 -22.35
CA GLU A 125 -1.84 23.30 -23.75
C GLU A 125 -0.90 22.21 -24.29
N THR A 126 0.04 21.74 -23.45
CA THR A 126 0.95 20.64 -23.79
C THR A 126 0.18 19.34 -24.05
N TRP A 127 -0.88 19.05 -23.27
CA TRP A 127 -1.70 17.86 -23.49
C TRP A 127 -2.48 17.93 -24.81
N THR A 128 -3.03 19.11 -25.13
CA THR A 128 -3.72 19.36 -26.40
C THR A 128 -2.80 19.16 -27.60
N GLU A 129 -1.52 19.53 -27.49
CA GLU A 129 -0.52 19.26 -28.54
C GLU A 129 -0.15 17.78 -28.64
N LEU A 130 0.04 17.11 -27.50
CA LEU A 130 0.34 15.67 -27.47
C LEU A 130 -0.79 14.83 -28.06
N GLN A 131 -2.04 15.17 -27.77
CA GLN A 131 -3.22 14.47 -28.30
C GLN A 131 -3.36 14.56 -29.83
N LYS A 132 -2.66 15.49 -30.50
CA LYS A 132 -2.58 15.53 -31.97
C LYS A 132 -1.76 14.37 -32.53
N ARG A 133 -0.88 13.76 -31.72
CA ARG A 133 -0.09 12.60 -32.11
C ARG A 133 -0.92 11.34 -32.01
N LYS A 134 -0.83 10.52 -33.04
CA LYS A 134 -1.52 9.23 -33.11
C LYS A 134 -0.66 8.14 -32.49
N LEU A 135 -1.32 7.02 -32.22
CA LEU A 135 -0.63 5.76 -32.01
C LEU A 135 -0.13 5.24 -33.37
N PRO A 136 1.01 4.54 -33.40
CA PRO A 136 1.45 3.83 -34.60
C PRO A 136 0.38 2.88 -35.13
N ASP A 137 0.29 2.73 -36.45
CA ASP A 137 -0.67 1.83 -37.11
C ASP A 137 -0.55 0.38 -36.61
N SER A 138 0.67 -0.06 -36.28
CA SER A 138 0.93 -1.32 -35.61
C SER A 138 0.98 -1.11 -34.10
N GLU A 139 0.12 -1.81 -33.38
CA GLU A 139 0.11 -1.73 -31.92
C GLU A 139 1.48 -2.14 -31.34
N PRO A 140 2.12 -1.28 -30.52
CA PRO A 140 3.33 -1.63 -29.81
C PRO A 140 3.15 -2.90 -28.96
N ALA A 141 4.11 -3.83 -29.04
CA ALA A 141 4.06 -5.11 -28.31
C ALA A 141 3.82 -4.91 -26.79
N PHE A 142 4.39 -3.85 -26.22
CA PHE A 142 4.16 -3.45 -24.84
C PHE A 142 2.68 -3.17 -24.54
N LEU A 143 1.97 -2.39 -25.38
CA LEU A 143 0.54 -2.11 -25.18
C LEU A 143 -0.30 -3.37 -25.31
N LYS A 144 0.05 -4.25 -26.25
CA LYS A 144 -0.62 -5.55 -26.42
C LYS A 144 -0.51 -6.40 -25.14
N GLN A 145 0.69 -6.50 -24.55
CA GLN A 145 0.90 -7.20 -23.29
C GLN A 145 0.08 -6.59 -22.14
N CYS A 146 0.04 -5.26 -22.04
CA CYS A 146 -0.77 -4.59 -21.03
C CYS A 146 -2.28 -4.86 -21.21
N ARG A 147 -2.76 -4.88 -22.46
CA ARG A 147 -4.15 -5.20 -22.79
C ARG A 147 -4.50 -6.64 -22.42
N GLU A 148 -3.66 -7.59 -22.79
CA GLU A 148 -3.83 -9.02 -22.47
C GLU A 148 -3.82 -9.27 -20.96
N ALA A 149 -2.95 -8.58 -20.23
CA ALA A 149 -2.89 -8.64 -18.78
C ALA A 149 -4.03 -7.86 -18.07
N GLY A 150 -4.85 -7.11 -18.80
CA GLY A 150 -5.97 -6.34 -18.26
C GLY A 150 -5.55 -5.24 -17.27
N VAL A 151 -4.34 -4.70 -17.42
CA VAL A 151 -3.80 -3.68 -16.50
C VAL A 151 -4.18 -2.27 -16.92
N ASN A 152 -4.30 -1.38 -15.93
CA ASN A 152 -4.50 0.04 -16.21
C ASN A 152 -3.16 0.74 -16.33
N LEU A 153 -3.05 1.63 -17.33
CA LEU A 153 -1.90 2.48 -17.57
C LEU A 153 -2.24 3.92 -17.22
N TYR A 154 -1.25 4.59 -16.64
CA TYR A 154 -1.32 5.99 -16.27
C TYR A 154 -0.06 6.68 -16.75
N VAL A 155 -0.16 7.97 -17.02
CA VAL A 155 0.98 8.82 -17.39
C VAL A 155 1.26 9.80 -16.26
N VAL A 156 2.54 9.95 -15.92
CA VAL A 156 3.00 10.97 -14.96
C VAL A 156 2.87 12.34 -15.60
N THR A 157 2.10 13.22 -14.96
CA THR A 157 1.84 14.59 -15.45
C THR A 157 2.73 15.61 -14.77
N ASP A 158 2.86 15.48 -13.45
CA ASP A 158 3.58 16.44 -12.62
C ASP A 158 4.55 15.69 -11.71
N THR A 159 5.68 16.30 -11.39
CA THR A 159 6.70 15.72 -10.52
C THR A 159 7.21 16.75 -9.52
N VAL A 160 7.61 16.27 -8.35
CA VAL A 160 8.30 17.05 -7.33
C VAL A 160 9.74 16.57 -7.31
N GLU A 161 10.63 17.36 -7.91
CA GLU A 161 12.03 17.01 -8.11
C GLU A 161 12.93 17.71 -7.12
N LEU A 162 13.94 17.00 -6.66
CA LEU A 162 14.91 17.51 -5.72
C LEU A 162 15.96 18.39 -6.41
N LEU A 163 16.27 19.57 -5.85
CA LEU A 163 17.21 20.53 -6.44
C LEU A 163 18.63 20.40 -5.91
N ASN A 164 18.79 19.82 -4.73
CA ASN A 164 20.06 19.57 -4.07
C ASN A 164 20.26 18.08 -3.79
N SER A 165 21.35 17.71 -3.14
CA SER A 165 21.61 16.32 -2.70
C SER A 165 21.62 16.25 -1.18
N PRO A 166 20.44 16.32 -0.52
CA PRO A 166 20.35 16.30 0.92
C PRO A 166 20.80 14.94 1.46
N VAL A 167 21.42 14.99 2.63
CA VAL A 167 21.67 13.81 3.44
C VAL A 167 20.50 13.65 4.37
N LEU A 168 19.65 12.68 4.07
CA LEU A 168 18.61 12.27 4.97
C LEU A 168 19.25 11.53 6.14
N GLN A 169 18.79 11.82 7.36
CA GLN A 169 19.26 11.15 8.56
C GLN A 169 18.09 10.44 9.24
N ASP A 170 18.28 9.16 9.54
CA ASP A 170 17.40 8.36 10.37
C ASP A 170 18.24 7.74 11.49
N PHE A 171 17.66 7.69 12.67
CA PHE A 171 18.26 7.02 13.79
C PHE A 171 17.56 5.69 13.96
N SER A 172 18.18 4.66 13.39
CA SER A 172 17.79 3.29 13.71
C SER A 172 18.62 2.81 14.89
N SER A 173 17.99 2.48 16.00
CA SER A 173 18.60 1.58 16.97
C SER A 173 18.65 0.18 16.34
N LYS A 174 19.77 -0.17 15.70
CA LYS A 174 20.09 -1.55 15.36
C LYS A 174 21.48 -1.87 15.92
N LYS A 175 21.53 -2.67 16.98
CA LYS A 175 22.66 -3.58 17.21
C LYS A 175 22.29 -4.93 16.62
N ILE A 176 23.08 -5.40 15.65
CA ILE A 176 23.09 -6.79 15.21
C ILE A 176 24.36 -7.41 15.80
N SER A 177 24.20 -8.17 16.88
CA SER A 177 24.78 -9.51 17.04
C SER A 177 24.32 -10.08 18.39
N GLY A 178 23.51 -11.15 18.35
CA GLY A 178 23.20 -12.00 19.51
C GLY A 178 22.13 -11.47 20.47
N LYS A 179 20.92 -12.06 20.41
CA LYS A 179 19.76 -11.88 21.31
C LYS A 179 19.06 -10.51 21.22
N PHE A 180 17.83 -10.55 20.70
CA PHE A 180 17.05 -9.44 20.15
C PHE A 180 16.02 -8.85 21.15
N SER A 181 16.45 -8.18 22.21
CA SER A 181 15.53 -7.54 23.19
C SER A 181 15.35 -6.02 23.04
N ASN A 182 16.13 -5.30 22.22
CA ASN A 182 16.36 -3.86 22.49
C ASN A 182 15.76 -2.84 21.48
N PHE A 183 14.78 -3.19 20.63
CA PHE A 183 13.98 -2.14 19.94
C PHE A 183 13.01 -1.46 20.94
N MET A 184 12.59 -2.20 21.96
CA MET A 184 11.63 -1.77 22.98
C MET A 184 12.21 -0.84 24.04
N ASP A 185 13.51 -0.90 24.37
CA ASP A 185 14.08 -0.09 25.46
C ASP A 185 13.92 1.43 25.24
N ILE A 186 13.72 1.90 24.00
CA ILE A 186 13.50 3.32 23.70
C ILE A 186 12.04 3.76 23.92
N TRP A 187 11.09 2.83 23.84
CA TRP A 187 9.66 3.12 24.05
C TRP A 187 9.16 2.69 25.44
N VAL A 188 9.77 1.65 26.03
CA VAL A 188 9.29 0.98 27.26
C VAL A 188 10.02 1.42 28.54
N LYS A 189 11.31 1.83 28.49
CA LYS A 189 12.04 2.09 29.75
C LYS A 189 11.95 3.54 30.25
N GLY A 190 10.95 3.76 31.08
CA GLY A 190 10.98 4.70 32.19
C GLY A 190 11.58 4.10 33.47
N LYS A 191 12.70 3.34 33.41
CA LYS A 191 13.53 3.01 34.58
C LYS A 191 14.84 2.28 34.21
N ALA A 192 15.90 2.75 34.85
CA ALA A 192 17.19 2.11 35.13
C ALA A 192 18.32 2.19 34.07
N GLU A 193 19.34 2.93 34.52
CA GLU A 193 20.79 2.73 34.41
C GLU A 193 21.51 2.95 33.07
N ALA A 194 22.50 3.83 33.16
CA ALA A 194 23.35 4.30 32.09
C ALA A 194 24.30 3.20 31.63
N GLU A 195 23.99 2.59 30.49
CA GLU A 195 24.95 1.86 29.69
C GLU A 195 24.84 2.33 28.24
N GLY A 196 25.97 2.75 27.66
CA GLY A 196 26.04 3.57 26.45
C GLY A 196 25.27 3.01 25.25
N THR A 197 24.19 3.70 24.89
CA THR A 197 23.45 3.46 23.65
C THR A 197 24.27 3.95 22.47
N GLU A 198 24.96 3.04 21.78
CA GLU A 198 25.64 3.38 20.53
C GLU A 198 24.59 3.59 19.41
N MET A 199 24.27 4.85 19.18
CA MET A 199 23.29 5.33 18.21
C MET A 199 23.90 5.25 16.80
N ARG A 200 23.52 4.24 16.02
CA ARG A 200 23.91 4.20 14.60
C ARG A 200 23.08 5.19 13.79
N GLU A 201 23.71 6.29 13.43
CA GLU A 201 23.20 7.24 12.44
C GLU A 201 23.20 6.58 11.06
N LYS A 202 22.01 6.39 10.48
CA LYS A 202 21.90 6.02 9.07
C LYS A 202 21.81 7.29 8.26
N LYS A 203 22.75 7.46 7.34
CA LYS A 203 22.76 8.53 6.35
C LYS A 203 22.33 7.95 5.01
N LEU A 204 21.35 8.59 4.38
CA LEU A 204 20.96 8.32 3.01
C LEU A 204 21.11 9.61 2.21
N THR A 205 22.11 9.66 1.34
CA THR A 205 22.23 10.76 0.38
C THR A 205 21.27 10.52 -0.76
N VAL A 206 20.38 11.48 -1.00
CA VAL A 206 19.46 11.43 -2.14
C VAL A 206 20.07 12.24 -3.28
N PRO A 207 20.24 11.67 -4.49
CA PRO A 207 20.79 12.39 -5.63
C PRO A 207 19.92 13.60 -6.03
N LYS A 208 20.58 14.65 -6.51
CA LYS A 208 19.90 15.77 -7.17
C LYS A 208 19.07 15.26 -8.36
N GLY A 209 17.89 15.83 -8.56
CA GLY A 209 16.95 15.43 -9.60
C GLY A 209 16.06 14.24 -9.25
N SER A 210 16.24 13.62 -8.07
CA SER A 210 15.36 12.53 -7.63
C SER A 210 13.92 13.02 -7.46
N VAL A 211 12.96 12.24 -7.96
CA VAL A 211 11.54 12.52 -7.78
C VAL A 211 11.06 12.07 -6.40
N LEU A 212 10.50 13.00 -5.63
CA LEU A 212 9.98 12.78 -4.27
C LEU A 212 8.49 12.45 -4.28
N ALA A 213 7.74 13.07 -5.20
CA ALA A 213 6.32 12.86 -5.38
C ALA A 213 5.93 13.11 -6.83
N TYR A 214 4.79 12.56 -7.25
CA TYR A 214 4.30 12.73 -8.61
C TYR A 214 2.78 12.74 -8.65
N ARG A 215 2.24 13.38 -9.69
CA ARG A 215 0.85 13.27 -10.10
C ARG A 215 0.79 12.43 -11.37
N ARG A 216 -0.23 11.58 -11.49
CA ARG A 216 -0.49 10.80 -12.69
C ARG A 216 -1.96 10.86 -13.07
N LYS A 217 -2.24 10.69 -14.36
CA LYS A 217 -3.60 10.58 -14.89
C LYS A 217 -3.77 9.31 -15.71
N GLN A 218 -4.98 8.76 -15.74
CA GLN A 218 -5.23 7.49 -16.41
C GLN A 218 -5.25 7.67 -17.93
N LEU A 219 -4.58 6.76 -18.63
CA LEU A 219 -4.67 6.65 -20.09
C LEU A 219 -5.83 5.75 -20.47
N VAL A 220 -6.53 6.13 -21.53
CA VAL A 220 -7.55 5.31 -22.20
C VAL A 220 -7.20 5.20 -23.67
N PHE A 221 -7.11 3.97 -24.17
CA PHE A 221 -6.81 3.67 -25.56
C PHE A 221 -8.08 3.19 -26.28
N TYR A 222 -8.41 3.85 -27.38
CA TYR A 222 -9.48 3.49 -28.31
C TYR A 222 -8.89 2.90 -29.58
N SER A 223 -9.74 2.40 -30.49
CA SER A 223 -9.31 1.70 -31.72
C SER A 223 -8.32 2.48 -32.60
N ARG A 224 -8.34 3.83 -32.57
CA ARG A 224 -7.41 4.69 -33.32
C ARG A 224 -6.97 5.96 -32.58
N GLY A 225 -7.11 6.00 -31.26
CA GLY A 225 -6.86 7.21 -30.50
C GLY A 225 -6.57 6.90 -29.04
N TRP A 226 -6.09 7.90 -28.32
CA TRP A 226 -5.82 7.80 -26.90
C TRP A 226 -6.23 9.09 -26.22
N ASP A 227 -6.59 9.00 -24.94
CA ASP A 227 -6.99 10.16 -24.14
C ASP A 227 -6.56 9.98 -22.68
N ILE A 228 -6.64 11.07 -21.92
CA ILE A 228 -6.33 11.13 -20.51
C ILE A 228 -7.58 11.49 -19.73
N LEU A 229 -7.88 10.73 -18.68
CA LEU A 229 -8.98 11.05 -17.78
C LEU A 229 -8.55 12.12 -16.78
N TYR A 230 -9.28 13.24 -16.76
CA TYR A 230 -9.03 14.37 -15.88
C TYR A 230 -9.72 14.26 -14.52
N THR A 231 -10.80 13.48 -14.44
CA THR A 231 -11.72 13.46 -13.29
C THR A 231 -11.99 12.06 -12.73
N ALA A 232 -11.41 11.01 -13.31
CA ALA A 232 -11.70 9.64 -12.89
C ALA A 232 -10.95 9.27 -11.62
N ASP A 233 -11.64 8.62 -10.67
CA ASP A 233 -10.97 7.91 -9.59
C ASP A 233 -10.32 6.64 -10.15
N ASP A 234 -9.24 6.19 -9.51
CA ASP A 234 -8.54 4.95 -9.89
C ASP A 234 -9.56 3.78 -9.97
N GLY A 235 -9.88 3.33 -11.19
CA GLY A 235 -10.68 2.12 -11.42
C GLY A 235 -12.07 2.32 -12.01
N ASP A 236 -12.53 3.56 -12.22
CA ASP A 236 -13.86 3.85 -12.80
C ASP A 236 -13.96 3.42 -14.26
N GLN A 237 -12.86 3.53 -15.00
CA GLN A 237 -12.76 3.15 -16.40
C GLN A 237 -11.54 2.23 -16.61
N LYS A 238 -11.63 1.32 -17.58
CA LYS A 238 -10.48 0.51 -18.00
C LYS A 238 -9.64 1.29 -19.00
N THR A 239 -8.32 1.18 -18.89
CA THR A 239 -7.39 1.73 -19.90
C THR A 239 -7.65 1.16 -21.29
N PHE A 240 -8.06 -0.11 -21.36
CA PHE A 240 -8.49 -0.78 -22.59
C PHE A 240 -9.98 -1.12 -22.48
N PRO A 241 -10.90 -0.20 -22.85
CA PRO A 241 -12.32 -0.50 -22.87
C PRO A 241 -12.60 -1.54 -23.95
N VAL A 242 -13.32 -2.58 -23.57
CA VAL A 242 -13.89 -3.52 -24.55
C VAL A 242 -15.08 -2.80 -25.19
N PRO A 243 -15.16 -2.69 -26.53
CA PRO A 243 -16.36 -2.18 -27.18
C PRO A 243 -17.56 -2.98 -26.66
N PRO A 244 -18.67 -2.35 -26.27
CA PRO A 244 -19.86 -3.11 -25.90
C PRO A 244 -20.16 -4.07 -27.04
N LYS A 245 -20.13 -5.38 -26.77
CA LYS A 245 -20.68 -6.37 -27.71
C LYS A 245 -22.09 -5.86 -28.00
N HIS A 246 -22.40 -5.58 -29.27
CA HIS A 246 -23.77 -5.31 -29.67
C HIS A 246 -24.63 -6.39 -29.05
N MET A 247 -25.44 -6.02 -28.04
CA MET A 247 -26.61 -6.82 -27.70
C MET A 247 -27.34 -7.01 -29.03
N PRO A 248 -27.61 -8.24 -29.49
CA PRO A 248 -28.49 -8.40 -30.62
C PRO A 248 -29.76 -7.64 -30.25
N GLN A 249 -30.06 -6.64 -31.07
CA GLN A 249 -31.24 -5.83 -30.95
C GLN A 249 -32.40 -6.82 -30.95
N TRP A 250 -32.96 -7.09 -29.78
CA TRP A 250 -34.17 -7.88 -29.68
C TRP A 250 -35.20 -7.10 -30.47
N GLY A 251 -35.47 -7.58 -31.69
CA GLY A 251 -36.53 -7.08 -32.53
C GLY A 251 -37.79 -7.07 -31.67
N TRP A 252 -38.33 -5.87 -31.48
CA TRP A 252 -39.61 -5.68 -30.84
C TRP A 252 -40.65 -6.26 -31.81
N CYS A 253 -40.96 -7.54 -31.65
CA CYS A 253 -42.11 -8.17 -32.30
C CYS A 253 -43.25 -8.20 -31.29
N PRO A 254 -44.32 -7.41 -31.48
CA PRO A 254 -45.50 -7.51 -30.63
C PRO A 254 -46.27 -8.77 -31.02
N GLY A 255 -46.34 -9.73 -30.08
CA GLY A 255 -47.28 -10.85 -30.13
C GLY A 255 -46.66 -12.21 -30.45
N ALA A 256 -46.24 -12.93 -29.42
CA ALA A 256 -46.35 -14.40 -29.35
C ALA A 256 -46.09 -14.86 -27.92
N SER A 257 -47.11 -15.49 -27.34
CA SER A 257 -47.13 -16.14 -26.02
C SER A 257 -46.41 -17.50 -26.03
N HIS A 258 -45.70 -17.82 -24.93
CA HIS A 258 -45.39 -19.12 -24.28
C HIS A 258 -45.13 -20.36 -25.19
N THR A 259 -44.07 -21.18 -25.10
CA THR A 259 -43.41 -21.90 -23.97
C THR A 259 -42.17 -22.70 -24.53
N PRO A 260 -41.34 -23.41 -23.71
CA PRO A 260 -39.90 -23.62 -23.92
C PRO A 260 -39.44 -25.05 -24.31
N MET A 261 -38.20 -25.20 -24.79
CA MET A 261 -37.23 -26.34 -24.71
C MET A 261 -36.14 -26.13 -25.79
N ALA A 262 -34.88 -26.59 -25.74
CA ALA A 262 -33.99 -27.19 -24.74
C ALA A 262 -32.56 -27.15 -25.33
N ASP A 263 -31.57 -27.16 -24.44
CA ASP A 263 -30.19 -27.64 -24.55
C ASP A 263 -29.23 -27.13 -25.65
N GLY A 264 -28.14 -26.53 -25.14
CA GLY A 264 -26.92 -26.21 -25.86
C GLY A 264 -25.94 -25.55 -24.90
N GLU A 265 -25.11 -26.38 -24.25
CA GLU A 265 -24.06 -25.95 -23.32
C GLU A 265 -23.02 -25.08 -24.02
N GLU A 266 -22.73 -23.90 -23.43
CA GLU A 266 -21.48 -23.17 -23.64
C GLU A 266 -20.83 -22.85 -22.28
N PRO A 267 -19.49 -22.78 -22.20
CA PRO A 267 -18.78 -22.73 -20.93
C PRO A 267 -19.01 -21.39 -20.24
N ARG A 268 -19.67 -21.42 -19.08
CA ARG A 268 -19.81 -20.26 -18.20
C ARG A 268 -18.43 -19.91 -17.61
N VAL A 269 -17.74 -18.97 -18.23
CA VAL A 269 -16.78 -18.13 -17.50
C VAL A 269 -17.58 -17.46 -16.39
N LEU A 270 -17.43 -17.94 -15.17
CA LEU A 270 -18.10 -17.42 -13.99
C LEU A 270 -17.62 -15.98 -13.76
N ALA A 271 -18.29 -15.03 -14.41
CA ALA A 271 -18.31 -13.65 -13.96
C ALA A 271 -18.78 -13.69 -12.50
N ARG A 272 -17.86 -13.37 -11.59
CA ARG A 272 -18.10 -13.18 -10.16
C ARG A 272 -19.40 -12.38 -10.01
N PRO A 273 -20.35 -12.77 -9.14
CA PRO A 273 -21.61 -12.06 -9.03
C PRO A 273 -21.32 -10.60 -8.70
N VAL A 274 -21.72 -9.69 -9.58
CA VAL A 274 -21.85 -8.29 -9.21
C VAL A 274 -22.97 -8.25 -8.19
N ILE A 275 -22.60 -8.18 -6.91
CA ILE A 275 -23.54 -8.08 -5.81
C ILE A 275 -24.40 -6.84 -6.06
N PRO A 276 -25.74 -6.93 -6.08
CA PRO A 276 -26.59 -5.75 -6.17
C PRO A 276 -26.27 -4.86 -4.98
N ALA A 277 -26.04 -3.57 -5.22
CA ALA A 277 -25.81 -2.57 -4.19
C ALA A 277 -27.03 -2.46 -3.27
N THR A 278 -27.09 -3.34 -2.27
CA THR A 278 -27.88 -3.09 -1.07
C THR A 278 -27.10 -2.10 -0.21
N PRO A 279 -27.76 -1.18 0.50
CA PRO A 279 -27.12 -0.16 1.33
C PRO A 279 -26.58 -0.77 2.64
N GLN A 280 -25.87 -1.89 2.57
CA GLN A 280 -25.17 -2.47 3.70
C GLN A 280 -23.84 -1.73 3.91
N LYS A 281 -23.76 -1.08 5.08
CA LYS A 281 -22.74 -0.11 5.50
C LYS A 281 -21.29 -0.65 5.34
N GLY A 282 -20.52 0.02 4.49
CA GLY A 282 -19.05 0.18 4.56
C GLY A 282 -18.26 -1.01 5.10
N PHE A 283 -17.85 -0.96 6.37
CA PHE A 283 -16.96 -1.96 7.00
C PHE A 283 -17.51 -3.39 6.99
N LYS A 284 -18.84 -3.58 7.05
CA LYS A 284 -19.42 -4.92 6.97
C LYS A 284 -19.10 -5.62 5.65
N LEU A 285 -19.00 -4.86 4.56
CA LEU A 285 -18.60 -5.39 3.25
C LEU A 285 -17.15 -5.90 3.28
N LEU A 286 -16.25 -5.23 4.01
CA LEU A 286 -14.87 -5.71 4.21
C LEU A 286 -14.85 -7.02 5.00
N GLN A 287 -15.65 -7.12 6.06
CA GLN A 287 -15.75 -8.35 6.85
C GLN A 287 -16.27 -9.52 6.00
N VAL A 288 -17.31 -9.28 5.18
CA VAL A 288 -17.86 -10.28 4.26
C VAL A 288 -16.83 -10.68 3.22
N GLU A 289 -16.13 -9.72 2.60
CA GLU A 289 -15.11 -9.97 1.59
C GLU A 289 -13.99 -10.87 2.12
N VAL A 290 -13.38 -10.51 3.26
CA VAL A 290 -12.29 -11.30 3.85
C VAL A 290 -12.77 -12.69 4.25
N SER A 291 -13.99 -12.80 4.81
CA SER A 291 -14.55 -14.10 5.21
C SER A 291 -14.80 -15.01 3.99
N GLN A 292 -15.28 -14.46 2.88
CA GLN A 292 -15.50 -15.22 1.65
C GLN A 292 -14.20 -15.77 1.05
N GLU A 293 -13.09 -15.02 1.12
CA GLU A 293 -11.79 -15.52 0.65
C GLU A 293 -11.33 -16.73 1.48
N VAL A 294 -11.55 -16.73 2.80
CA VAL A 294 -11.26 -17.87 3.69
C VAL A 294 -12.13 -19.08 3.37
N GLU A 295 -13.45 -18.88 3.29
CA GLU A 295 -14.41 -19.94 3.00
C GLU A 295 -14.20 -20.57 1.62
N ALA A 296 -13.75 -19.78 0.64
CA ALA A 296 -13.44 -20.26 -0.70
C ALA A 296 -12.14 -21.08 -0.74
N ALA A 297 -11.15 -20.76 0.11
CA ALA A 297 -9.86 -21.42 0.09
C ALA A 297 -9.86 -22.82 0.73
N LYS A 298 -10.63 -23.02 1.80
CA LYS A 298 -10.73 -24.31 2.54
C LYS A 298 -9.37 -24.99 2.76
N LEU A 299 -8.35 -24.22 3.14
CA LEU A 299 -6.98 -24.71 3.34
C LEU A 299 -6.96 -25.83 4.38
N SER A 300 -6.29 -26.94 4.07
CA SER A 300 -6.00 -27.99 5.05
C SER A 300 -5.10 -27.45 6.18
N LYS A 301 -5.14 -28.07 7.36
CA LYS A 301 -4.30 -27.65 8.50
C LYS A 301 -2.81 -27.67 8.16
N ASP A 302 -2.35 -28.68 7.43
CA ASP A 302 -0.95 -28.79 7.02
C ASP A 302 -0.56 -27.63 6.09
N MET A 303 -1.43 -27.29 5.12
CA MET A 303 -1.23 -26.14 4.25
C MET A 303 -1.21 -24.83 5.04
N GLN A 304 -2.14 -24.64 5.99
CA GLN A 304 -2.17 -23.44 6.84
C GLN A 304 -0.84 -23.27 7.59
N ASN A 305 -0.31 -24.35 8.18
CA ASN A 305 0.97 -24.35 8.88
C ASN A 305 2.16 -24.03 7.97
N VAL A 306 2.18 -24.62 6.76
CA VAL A 306 3.21 -24.33 5.75
C VAL A 306 3.16 -22.86 5.35
N VAL A 307 1.98 -22.34 5.01
CA VAL A 307 1.81 -20.93 4.60
C VAL A 307 2.17 -19.99 5.75
N PHE A 308 1.68 -20.23 6.97
CA PHE A 308 1.95 -19.40 8.14
C PHE A 308 3.45 -19.29 8.45
N SER A 309 4.14 -20.43 8.54
CA SER A 309 5.56 -20.48 8.90
C SER A 309 6.46 -19.81 7.84
N ASN A 310 6.19 -20.06 6.56
CA ASN A 310 6.97 -19.50 5.45
C ASN A 310 6.67 -18.00 5.26
N LEU A 311 5.41 -17.56 5.39
CA LEU A 311 5.09 -16.11 5.37
C LEU A 311 5.78 -15.36 6.50
N ARG A 312 5.79 -15.92 7.72
CA ARG A 312 6.51 -15.30 8.86
C ARG A 312 7.99 -15.08 8.53
N ALA A 313 8.64 -16.05 7.88
CA ALA A 313 10.03 -15.93 7.47
C ALA A 313 10.24 -14.86 6.39
N MET A 314 9.25 -14.66 5.52
CA MET A 314 9.31 -13.69 4.42
C MET A 314 8.87 -12.27 4.81
N LEU A 315 8.12 -12.07 5.89
CA LEU A 315 7.67 -10.72 6.30
C LEU A 315 8.83 -9.74 6.52
N ARG A 316 10.04 -10.22 6.80
CA ARG A 316 11.24 -9.38 6.92
C ARG A 316 11.93 -9.06 5.59
N ASP A 317 11.46 -9.68 4.50
CA ASP A 317 11.99 -9.56 3.15
C ASP A 317 10.84 -9.24 2.17
N CYS A 318 10.57 -7.96 2.00
CA CYS A 318 9.52 -7.48 1.10
C CYS A 318 9.76 -7.93 -0.35
N LYS A 319 11.01 -8.11 -0.77
CA LYS A 319 11.34 -8.62 -2.10
C LYS A 319 10.88 -10.07 -2.23
N ALA A 320 11.11 -10.90 -1.22
CA ALA A 320 10.62 -12.28 -1.22
C ALA A 320 9.07 -12.33 -1.32
N LEU A 321 8.36 -11.45 -0.59
CA LEU A 321 6.88 -11.36 -0.69
C LEU A 321 6.42 -10.98 -2.09
N GLN A 322 7.08 -10.00 -2.71
CA GLN A 322 6.78 -9.57 -4.08
C GLN A 322 7.09 -10.68 -5.09
N ASP A 323 8.27 -11.32 -4.99
CA ASP A 323 8.67 -12.41 -5.88
C ASP A 323 7.65 -13.56 -5.80
N LEU A 324 7.16 -13.92 -4.61
CA LEU A 324 6.10 -14.92 -4.44
C LEU A 324 4.80 -14.49 -5.11
N MET A 325 4.38 -13.24 -4.92
CA MET A 325 3.19 -12.69 -5.56
C MET A 325 3.29 -12.77 -7.10
N ASP A 326 4.44 -12.41 -7.66
CA ASP A 326 4.70 -12.45 -9.10
C ASP A 326 4.71 -13.88 -9.65
N LYS A 327 5.26 -14.86 -8.91
CA LYS A 327 5.25 -16.27 -9.31
C LYS A 327 3.88 -16.93 -9.18
N LEU A 328 3.06 -16.50 -8.22
CA LEU A 328 1.68 -16.94 -8.10
C LEU A 328 0.83 -16.42 -9.27
N GLU A 329 1.12 -15.24 -9.81
CA GLU A 329 0.40 -14.70 -10.96
C GLU A 329 0.76 -15.38 -12.30
N GLN A 330 1.83 -16.17 -12.33
CA GLN A 330 2.23 -16.95 -13.52
C GLN A 330 1.42 -18.25 -13.62
N GLU A 331 1.11 -18.64 -14.87
CA GLU A 331 0.50 -19.93 -15.19
C GLU A 331 1.37 -20.71 -16.19
N PRO A 332 1.89 -21.90 -15.81
CA PRO A 332 1.89 -22.48 -14.47
C PRO A 332 2.75 -21.68 -13.48
N PHE A 333 2.61 -21.91 -12.17
CA PHE A 333 3.44 -21.26 -11.15
C PHE A 333 4.93 -21.41 -11.49
N GLY A 334 5.66 -20.30 -11.51
CA GLY A 334 7.09 -20.32 -11.75
C GLY A 334 7.88 -20.97 -10.61
N HIS A 335 9.20 -21.06 -10.80
CA HIS A 335 10.11 -21.56 -9.76
C HIS A 335 10.59 -20.43 -8.84
N LEU A 336 10.77 -20.76 -7.56
CA LEU A 336 11.28 -19.90 -6.50
C LEU A 336 12.01 -20.78 -5.49
N ASP A 337 13.10 -20.27 -4.95
CA ASP A 337 13.83 -20.90 -3.85
C ASP A 337 13.31 -20.43 -2.48
N GLY A 338 13.68 -21.15 -1.43
CA GLY A 338 13.40 -20.76 -0.05
C GLY A 338 11.91 -20.79 0.34
N PRO A 339 11.48 -19.95 1.30
CA PRO A 339 10.14 -20.03 1.86
C PRO A 339 9.00 -19.86 0.84
N GLY A 340 9.18 -18.96 -0.15
CA GLY A 340 8.21 -18.78 -1.23
C GLY A 340 8.09 -20.03 -2.11
N GLY A 341 9.21 -20.68 -2.40
CA GLY A 341 9.25 -21.96 -3.12
C GLY A 341 8.51 -23.09 -2.41
N THR A 342 8.63 -23.14 -1.07
CA THR A 342 7.88 -24.10 -0.24
C THR A 342 6.37 -23.89 -0.36
N ILE A 343 5.90 -22.65 -0.28
CA ILE A 343 4.48 -22.31 -0.45
C ILE A 343 3.99 -22.74 -1.85
N LEU A 344 4.73 -22.41 -2.91
CA LEU A 344 4.36 -22.81 -4.28
C LEU A 344 4.33 -24.33 -4.46
N THR A 345 5.28 -25.03 -3.85
CA THR A 345 5.37 -26.50 -3.91
C THR A 345 4.18 -27.14 -3.23
N GLU A 346 3.77 -26.60 -2.08
CA GLU A 346 2.59 -27.11 -1.37
C GLU A 346 1.31 -26.80 -2.17
N LEU A 347 1.17 -25.59 -2.72
CA LEU A 347 0.02 -25.22 -3.56
C LEU A 347 -0.13 -26.10 -4.80
N ARG A 348 0.96 -26.60 -5.38
CA ARG A 348 0.89 -27.56 -6.51
C ARG A 348 0.31 -28.91 -6.13
N LYS A 349 0.35 -29.29 -4.84
CA LYS A 349 -0.27 -30.52 -4.33
C LYS A 349 -1.76 -30.36 -4.10
N ASP A 350 -2.25 -29.12 -4.03
CA ASP A 350 -3.66 -28.82 -3.85
C ASP A 350 -4.42 -29.20 -5.14
N SER A 351 -5.35 -30.14 -5.04
CA SER A 351 -6.18 -30.62 -6.16
C SER A 351 -7.34 -29.68 -6.50
N CYS A 352 -7.59 -28.67 -5.67
CA CYS A 352 -8.58 -27.63 -5.96
C CYS A 352 -8.06 -26.72 -7.06
N TYR A 353 -8.79 -26.68 -8.18
CA TYR A 353 -8.61 -25.81 -9.36
C TYR A 353 -7.69 -24.60 -9.10
N PRO A 354 -6.49 -24.52 -9.74
CA PRO A 354 -5.49 -23.47 -9.48
C PRO A 354 -6.02 -22.03 -9.56
N GLU A 355 -7.11 -21.83 -10.29
CA GLU A 355 -7.73 -20.52 -10.54
C GLU A 355 -8.68 -20.04 -9.43
N VAL A 356 -9.06 -20.90 -8.47
CA VAL A 356 -10.01 -20.57 -7.39
C VAL A 356 -9.61 -21.24 -6.07
N GLY A 357 -9.60 -20.48 -4.96
CA GLY A 357 -9.38 -21.01 -3.60
C GLY A 357 -8.05 -20.55 -2.98
N SER A 358 -7.18 -21.49 -2.60
CA SER A 358 -5.92 -21.29 -1.86
C SER A 358 -5.00 -20.22 -2.48
N LYS A 359 -4.82 -20.27 -3.79
CA LYS A 359 -4.06 -19.27 -4.56
C LYS A 359 -4.64 -17.86 -4.37
N CYS A 360 -5.96 -17.72 -4.49
CA CYS A 360 -6.64 -16.43 -4.37
C CYS A 360 -6.51 -15.84 -2.97
N LEU A 361 -6.62 -16.66 -1.93
CA LEU A 361 -6.43 -16.23 -0.54
C LEU A 361 -5.01 -15.74 -0.30
N ILE A 362 -4.00 -16.48 -0.77
CA ILE A 362 -2.59 -16.08 -0.58
C ILE A 362 -2.30 -14.79 -1.36
N LEU A 363 -2.79 -14.67 -2.60
CA LEU A 363 -2.66 -13.42 -3.36
C LEU A 363 -3.37 -12.24 -2.69
N TYR A 364 -4.56 -12.45 -2.12
CA TYR A 364 -5.29 -11.43 -1.37
C TYR A 364 -4.50 -10.97 -0.14
N LEU A 365 -3.92 -11.91 0.61
CA LEU A 365 -3.07 -11.61 1.76
C LEU A 365 -1.81 -10.84 1.34
N LEU A 366 -1.11 -11.29 0.29
CA LEU A 366 0.07 -10.60 -0.22
C LEU A 366 -0.27 -9.19 -0.69
N GLU A 367 -1.40 -8.99 -1.37
CA GLU A 367 -1.87 -7.66 -1.75
C GLU A 367 -2.13 -6.75 -0.54
N ALA A 368 -2.77 -7.27 0.52
CA ALA A 368 -2.97 -6.52 1.76
C ALA A 368 -1.63 -6.18 2.42
N LEU A 369 -0.69 -7.11 2.45
CA LEU A 369 0.66 -6.86 2.97
C LEU A 369 1.39 -5.78 2.14
N MET A 370 1.27 -5.77 0.81
CA MET A 370 1.94 -4.75 -0.04
C MET A 370 1.41 -3.32 0.13
N VAL A 371 0.25 -3.15 0.80
CA VAL A 371 -0.25 -1.83 1.23
C VAL A 371 0.48 -1.35 2.47
N LEU A 372 0.91 -2.27 3.34
CA LEU A 372 1.57 -2.00 4.62
C LEU A 372 3.05 -1.66 4.42
N SER A 373 3.62 -0.93 5.39
CA SER A 373 5.03 -0.54 5.38
C SER A 373 5.97 -1.67 5.81
N ASP A 374 7.25 -1.58 5.45
CA ASP A 374 8.26 -2.54 5.91
C ASP A 374 8.46 -2.50 7.44
N ILE A 375 7.96 -1.50 8.18
CA ILE A 375 7.89 -1.56 9.66
C ILE A 375 6.75 -2.50 10.04
N GLN A 376 5.58 -2.30 9.43
CA GLN A 376 4.42 -3.09 9.74
C GLN A 376 4.64 -4.57 9.42
N HIS A 377 5.37 -4.93 8.36
CA HIS A 377 5.70 -6.35 8.11
C HIS A 377 6.57 -6.95 9.21
N GLU A 378 7.62 -6.24 9.66
CA GLU A 378 8.47 -6.68 10.78
C GLU A 378 7.66 -6.82 12.08
N LEU A 379 6.79 -5.85 12.38
CA LEU A 379 5.93 -5.87 13.55
C LEU A 379 4.88 -6.98 13.47
N LEU A 380 4.32 -7.26 12.29
CA LEU A 380 3.42 -8.39 12.07
C LEU A 380 4.13 -9.72 12.31
N ALA A 381 5.40 -9.88 11.89
CA ALA A 381 6.18 -11.07 12.19
C ALA A 381 6.36 -11.26 13.70
N GLN A 382 6.61 -10.17 14.44
CA GLN A 382 6.67 -10.21 15.92
C GLN A 382 5.30 -10.51 16.54
N SER A 383 4.22 -9.95 16.00
CA SER A 383 2.86 -10.26 16.43
C SER A 383 2.50 -11.74 16.26
N MET A 384 2.97 -12.37 15.16
CA MET A 384 2.83 -13.81 14.92
C MET A 384 3.63 -14.62 15.95
N GLU A 385 4.88 -14.25 16.24
CA GLU A 385 5.72 -14.92 17.24
C GLU A 385 5.11 -14.84 18.65
N ARG A 386 4.53 -13.68 19.00
CA ARG A 386 3.94 -13.40 20.30
C ARG A 386 2.48 -13.84 20.44
N ARG A 387 1.88 -14.34 19.34
CA ARG A 387 0.48 -14.80 19.29
C ARG A 387 -0.53 -13.74 19.71
N ILE A 388 -0.32 -12.49 19.27
CA ILE A 388 -1.18 -11.34 19.59
C ILE A 388 -2.03 -10.85 18.39
N LEU A 389 -2.09 -11.62 17.30
CA LEU A 389 -2.82 -11.25 16.08
C LEU A 389 -4.32 -11.04 16.33
N LEU A 390 -4.96 -11.92 17.12
CA LEU A 390 -6.39 -11.83 17.44
C LEU A 390 -6.73 -10.55 18.23
N PRO A 391 -6.07 -10.24 19.36
CA PRO A 391 -6.25 -8.94 20.04
C PRO A 391 -6.05 -7.73 19.11
N GLN A 392 -5.02 -7.76 18.26
CA GLN A 392 -4.76 -6.68 17.30
C GLN A 392 -5.88 -6.53 16.27
N ARG A 393 -6.36 -7.65 15.70
CA ARG A 393 -7.47 -7.66 14.74
C ARG A 393 -8.72 -7.05 15.35
N ASP A 394 -9.03 -7.42 16.59
CA ASP A 394 -10.22 -6.98 17.30
C ASP A 394 -10.13 -5.49 17.68
N LEU A 395 -8.92 -5.02 18.04
CA LEU A 395 -8.65 -3.60 18.23
C LEU A 395 -8.85 -2.81 16.92
N VAL A 396 -8.25 -3.25 15.81
CA VAL A 396 -8.40 -2.58 14.50
C VAL A 396 -9.87 -2.55 14.05
N ARG A 397 -10.61 -3.65 14.26
CA ARG A 397 -12.07 -3.71 14.03
C ARG A 397 -12.80 -2.62 14.82
N SER A 398 -12.49 -2.48 16.10
CA SER A 398 -13.14 -1.48 16.98
C SER A 398 -12.89 -0.03 16.54
N ILE A 399 -11.77 0.23 15.85
CA ILE A 399 -11.46 1.52 15.24
C ILE A 399 -12.22 1.71 13.92
N LEU A 400 -12.21 0.71 13.04
CA LEU A 400 -12.81 0.80 11.71
C LEU A 400 -14.33 0.88 11.76
N GLU A 401 -15.00 0.05 12.53
CA GLU A 401 -16.46 -0.09 12.53
C GLU A 401 -17.23 1.24 12.76
N PRO A 402 -16.91 2.07 13.78
CA PRO A 402 -17.59 3.35 13.98
C PRO A 402 -17.12 4.46 13.03
N ASN A 403 -15.91 4.36 12.46
CA ASN A 403 -15.27 5.44 11.71
C ASN A 403 -15.26 5.24 10.18
N PHE A 404 -15.63 4.06 9.67
CA PHE A 404 -15.42 3.68 8.27
C PHE A 404 -16.03 4.62 7.21
N ASN A 405 -17.15 5.26 7.56
CA ASN A 405 -17.90 6.17 6.67
C ASN A 405 -17.68 7.64 7.03
N ARG A 406 -16.68 7.95 7.87
CA ARG A 406 -16.36 9.31 8.29
C ARG A 406 -15.30 9.90 7.38
N PHE A 407 -15.57 11.10 6.86
CA PHE A 407 -14.70 11.85 5.95
C PHE A 407 -14.00 13.03 6.64
N GLN A 408 -14.13 13.15 7.96
CA GLN A 408 -13.55 14.22 8.77
C GLN A 408 -12.65 13.61 9.84
N ASN A 409 -11.76 14.44 10.38
CA ASN A 409 -10.91 14.03 11.50
C ASN A 409 -11.75 13.98 12.78
N ILE A 410 -11.78 12.83 13.45
CA ILE A 410 -12.67 12.61 14.60
C ILE A 410 -11.86 11.99 15.75
N PRO A 411 -11.84 12.64 16.94
CA PRO A 411 -11.23 12.04 18.12
C PRO A 411 -11.94 10.74 18.50
N PHE A 412 -11.18 9.72 18.87
CA PHE A 412 -11.70 8.49 19.45
C PHE A 412 -10.85 8.03 20.63
N THR A 413 -11.36 7.07 21.39
CA THR A 413 -10.67 6.47 22.53
C THR A 413 -10.72 4.96 22.41
N LEU A 414 -9.57 4.31 22.53
CA LEU A 414 -9.45 2.87 22.53
C LEU A 414 -10.01 2.28 23.82
N GLN A 415 -10.73 1.19 23.69
CA GLN A 415 -11.33 0.48 24.81
C GLN A 415 -10.25 -0.24 25.63
N PRO A 416 -10.14 0.01 26.95
CA PRO A 416 -9.15 -0.64 27.81
C PRO A 416 -9.19 -2.17 27.74
N GLU A 417 -10.38 -2.74 27.53
CA GLU A 417 -10.62 -4.18 27.43
C GLU A 417 -9.92 -4.80 26.22
N LEU A 418 -9.76 -4.04 25.13
CA LEU A 418 -9.05 -4.49 23.93
C LEU A 418 -7.53 -4.26 24.03
N LEU A 419 -7.08 -3.39 24.95
CA LEU A 419 -5.67 -3.13 25.20
C LEU A 419 -5.07 -4.10 26.22
N ALA A 420 -5.85 -4.52 27.21
CA ALA A 420 -5.39 -5.40 28.29
C ALA A 420 -4.70 -6.70 27.80
N PRO A 421 -5.18 -7.40 26.76
CA PRO A 421 -4.54 -8.63 26.28
C PRO A 421 -3.18 -8.41 25.61
N LEU A 422 -2.88 -7.20 25.15
CA LEU A 422 -1.68 -6.91 24.38
C LEU A 422 -0.41 -6.83 25.24
N GLN A 423 -0.54 -6.71 26.58
CA GLN A 423 0.60 -6.53 27.51
C GLN A 423 1.50 -5.34 27.11
N GLU A 424 2.52 -4.99 27.89
CA GLU A 424 3.32 -3.77 27.62
C GLU A 424 4.03 -3.82 26.25
N GLU A 425 4.70 -4.94 25.95
CA GLU A 425 5.42 -5.11 24.68
C GLU A 425 4.47 -5.26 23.48
N GLY A 426 3.38 -6.03 23.59
CA GLY A 426 2.44 -6.18 22.48
C GLY A 426 1.61 -4.92 22.25
N LEU A 427 1.34 -4.11 23.29
CA LEU A 427 0.72 -2.79 23.16
C LEU A 427 1.62 -1.86 22.36
N ALA A 428 2.92 -1.84 22.68
CA ALA A 428 3.90 -1.05 21.96
C ALA A 428 3.98 -1.43 20.47
N ILE A 429 4.02 -2.73 20.14
CA ILE A 429 3.96 -3.22 18.75
C ILE A 429 2.69 -2.71 18.06
N THR A 430 1.55 -2.84 18.73
CA THR A 430 0.24 -2.50 18.17
C THR A 430 0.11 -1.01 17.88
N TYR A 431 0.60 -0.16 18.78
CA TYR A 431 0.53 1.28 18.59
C TYR A 431 1.39 1.74 17.42
N VAL A 432 2.57 1.14 17.23
CA VAL A 432 3.40 1.44 16.05
C VAL A 432 2.74 0.92 14.76
N LEU A 433 2.06 -0.23 14.80
CA LEU A 433 1.26 -0.70 13.65
C LEU A 433 0.19 0.32 13.24
N LEU A 434 -0.51 0.88 14.22
CA LEU A 434 -1.56 1.89 14.02
C LEU A 434 -0.98 3.25 13.57
N ASP A 435 0.16 3.65 14.13
CA ASP A 435 0.88 4.88 13.75
C ASP A 435 1.32 4.85 12.28
N GLU A 436 1.84 3.69 11.85
CA GLU A 436 2.23 3.47 10.45
C GLU A 436 1.02 3.39 9.49
N CYS A 437 -0.19 3.16 10.00
CA CYS A 437 -1.43 3.34 9.23
C CYS A 437 -1.86 4.80 9.11
N GLY A 438 -1.18 5.75 9.78
CA GLY A 438 -1.47 7.18 9.72
C GLY A 438 -2.35 7.70 10.86
N LEU A 439 -2.56 6.92 11.93
CA LEU A 439 -3.16 7.40 13.17
C LEU A 439 -2.09 8.04 14.05
N GLU A 440 -2.44 9.03 14.87
CA GLU A 440 -1.48 9.62 15.82
C GLU A 440 -1.57 8.87 17.15
N MET A 441 -0.56 8.07 17.47
CA MET A 441 -0.58 7.17 18.62
C MET A 441 0.45 7.57 19.69
N GLU A 442 0.04 7.54 20.96
CA GLU A 442 0.91 7.84 22.11
C GLU A 442 0.79 6.74 23.16
N LEU A 443 1.89 6.09 23.56
CA LEU A 443 1.87 4.96 24.53
C LEU A 443 1.02 5.20 25.78
N ASN A 444 1.14 6.40 26.34
CA ASN A 444 0.55 6.74 27.63
C ASN A 444 -0.89 7.26 27.48
N SER A 445 -1.46 7.18 26.28
CA SER A 445 -2.79 7.67 25.97
C SER A 445 -3.58 6.61 25.18
N PRO A 446 -4.82 6.29 25.58
CA PRO A 446 -5.72 5.51 24.75
C PRO A 446 -6.42 6.38 23.69
N ARG A 447 -6.15 7.68 23.65
CA ARG A 447 -6.82 8.63 22.74
C ARG A 447 -6.02 8.81 21.46
N SER A 448 -6.73 8.91 20.35
CA SER A 448 -6.16 9.23 19.04
C SER A 448 -7.22 9.95 18.19
N THR A 449 -6.83 10.36 16.99
CA THR A 449 -7.70 11.04 16.04
C THR A 449 -7.79 10.20 14.77
N TRP A 450 -9.01 9.89 14.35
CA TRP A 450 -9.28 9.26 13.06
C TRP A 450 -8.86 10.20 11.94
N ASP A 451 -8.05 9.72 11.00
CA ASP A 451 -7.77 10.39 9.73
C ASP A 451 -8.41 9.54 8.61
N PRO A 452 -9.28 10.10 7.75
CA PRO A 452 -9.82 9.38 6.59
C PRO A 452 -8.75 8.74 5.68
N LYS A 453 -7.54 9.29 5.63
CA LYS A 453 -6.39 8.71 4.90
C LYS A 453 -5.91 7.39 5.51
N ALA A 454 -6.17 7.14 6.79
CA ALA A 454 -5.83 5.89 7.47
C ALA A 454 -6.78 4.73 7.10
N LYS A 455 -7.92 5.01 6.44
CA LYS A 455 -8.93 4.00 6.09
C LYS A 455 -8.37 2.86 5.25
N GLU A 456 -7.67 3.17 4.18
CA GLU A 456 -7.08 2.18 3.27
C GLU A 456 -6.03 1.31 3.98
N PRO A 457 -4.98 1.86 4.61
CA PRO A 457 -3.98 1.04 5.30
C PRO A 457 -4.56 0.28 6.52
N LEU A 458 -5.53 0.83 7.25
CA LEU A 458 -6.20 0.09 8.33
C LEU A 458 -7.06 -1.06 7.80
N SER A 459 -7.71 -0.88 6.64
CA SER A 459 -8.49 -1.95 6.01
C SER A 459 -7.58 -3.10 5.56
N ALA A 460 -6.43 -2.78 4.98
CA ALA A 460 -5.40 -3.77 4.62
C ALA A 460 -4.81 -4.45 5.87
N LEU A 461 -4.52 -3.69 6.94
CA LEU A 461 -4.04 -4.24 8.21
C LEU A 461 -5.07 -5.19 8.82
N TYR A 462 -6.36 -4.81 8.81
CA TYR A 462 -7.44 -5.68 9.27
C TYR A 462 -7.50 -6.99 8.47
N GLY A 463 -7.47 -6.92 7.14
CA GLY A 463 -7.47 -8.09 6.27
C GLY A 463 -6.26 -8.99 6.52
N ALA A 464 -5.06 -8.42 6.64
CA ALA A 464 -3.84 -9.15 6.94
C ALA A 464 -3.90 -9.83 8.32
N LEU A 465 -4.29 -9.12 9.38
CA LEU A 465 -4.43 -9.67 10.72
C LEU A 465 -5.48 -10.78 10.78
N PHE A 466 -6.61 -10.60 10.09
CA PHE A 466 -7.66 -11.61 10.01
C PHE A 466 -7.14 -12.90 9.37
N LEU A 467 -6.51 -12.82 8.19
CA LEU A 467 -6.02 -13.99 7.48
C LEU A 467 -4.84 -14.65 8.18
N LEU A 468 -3.89 -13.88 8.70
CA LEU A 468 -2.77 -14.42 9.49
C LEU A 468 -3.28 -15.11 10.76
N ASN A 469 -4.33 -14.60 11.39
CA ASN A 469 -4.96 -15.26 12.53
C ASN A 469 -5.63 -16.59 12.11
N GLN A 470 -6.37 -16.62 11.00
CA GLN A 470 -6.96 -17.86 10.50
C GLN A 470 -5.89 -18.92 10.17
N LEU A 471 -4.74 -18.50 9.64
CA LEU A 471 -3.61 -19.40 9.37
C LEU A 471 -2.92 -19.89 10.66
N ALA A 472 -3.06 -19.16 11.77
CA ALA A 472 -2.46 -19.51 13.07
C ALA A 472 -3.33 -20.46 13.92
N GLU A 473 -4.63 -20.53 13.66
CA GLU A 473 -5.60 -21.40 14.36
C GLU A 473 -5.52 -22.89 13.96
N ALA A 474 -4.49 -23.26 13.18
CA ALA A 474 -4.27 -24.60 12.60
C ALA A 474 -3.95 -25.69 13.64
#